data_AF-A0A921LBG8-F1
#
_entry.id   AF-A0A921LBG8-F1
#
_cell.length_a   1.000
_cell.length_b   1.000
_cell.length_c   1.000
_cell.angle_alpha   90.00
_cell.angle_beta   90.00
_cell.angle_gamma   90.00
#
_symmetry.space_group_name_H-M   'P 1'
#
loop_
_entity.id
_entity.type
_entity.pdbx_description
1 polymer ?
#
loop_
_entity_poly.entity_id
_entity_poly.type
_entity_poly.pdbx_seq_one_letter_code
_entity_poly.pdbx_strand_id
1 'polypeptide(L)'
;MNYKELLNITLRLISSPAQAWEEIRLEEDRRKVFTAFVYPMIGLCGLSVFIGSLLTMGWGGPQSFQYAMTRCCAVAVALFGGYFLAAYLINVMGVRWMRMPDQLPLVQQFAGYALVVVFLLRIVLGILPDFQIIAILLQFYTVYIVWEGSARLLRVTDASRLRFTLMTSVVLIVCPMVIEWIFNELTVVLN
;
A
#
# COMPACT_ATOMS: atom_id res chain seq x y z
N MET A 1 -15.15 12.35 5.42
CA MET A 1 -14.46 11.55 4.39
C MET A 1 -15.05 11.89 3.04
N ASN A 2 -14.27 12.48 2.13
CA ASN A 2 -14.76 12.90 0.82
C ASN A 2 -14.44 11.79 -0.19
N TYR A 3 -15.36 10.83 -0.38
CA TYR A 3 -15.14 9.68 -1.27
C TYR A 3 -14.76 10.08 -2.71
N LYS A 4 -15.27 11.23 -3.18
CA LYS A 4 -14.93 11.80 -4.48
C LYS A 4 -13.44 12.13 -4.59
N GLU A 5 -12.86 12.63 -3.51
CA GLU A 5 -11.44 12.99 -3.45
C GLU A 5 -10.56 11.73 -3.44
N LEU A 6 -10.91 10.72 -2.64
CA LEU A 6 -10.22 9.43 -2.62
C LEU A 6 -10.17 8.79 -4.02
N LEU A 7 -11.32 8.71 -4.70
CA LEU A 7 -11.40 8.13 -6.04
C LEU A 7 -10.65 8.97 -7.07
N ASN A 8 -10.72 10.30 -7.00
CA ASN A 8 -10.01 11.18 -7.90
C ASN A 8 -8.48 11.04 -7.75
N ILE A 9 -7.97 11.02 -6.51
CA ILE A 9 -6.54 10.79 -6.24
C ILE A 9 -6.10 9.42 -6.76
N THR A 10 -6.90 8.38 -6.46
CA THR A 10 -6.64 7.02 -6.92
C THR A 10 -6.57 6.93 -8.45
N LEU A 11 -7.57 7.49 -9.13
CA LEU A 11 -7.64 7.49 -10.59
C LEU A 11 -6.46 8.22 -11.21
N ARG A 12 -6.09 9.40 -10.68
CA ARG A 12 -4.96 10.19 -11.18
C ARG A 12 -3.62 9.49 -10.98
N LEU A 13 -3.40 8.86 -9.83
CA LEU A 13 -2.16 8.11 -9.58
C LEU A 13 -1.97 6.94 -10.57
N ILE A 14 -3.06 6.36 -11.07
CA ILE A 14 -3.02 5.26 -12.04
C ILE A 14 -2.95 5.77 -13.48
N SER A 15 -3.70 6.81 -13.81
CA SER A 15 -3.79 7.30 -15.19
C SER A 15 -2.64 8.23 -15.56
N SER A 16 -2.24 9.12 -14.64
CA SER A 16 -1.21 10.13 -14.84
C SER A 16 -0.37 10.35 -13.57
N PRO A 17 0.43 9.36 -13.12
CA PRO A 17 1.22 9.45 -11.89
C PRO A 17 2.13 10.68 -11.86
N ALA A 18 2.72 11.05 -13.00
CA ALA A 18 3.51 12.26 -13.14
C ALA A 18 2.77 13.54 -12.70
N GLN A 19 1.52 13.69 -13.11
CA GLN A 19 0.70 14.86 -12.75
C GLN A 19 0.22 14.76 -11.30
N ALA A 20 -0.18 13.57 -10.87
CA ALA A 20 -0.61 13.32 -9.50
C ALA A 20 0.48 13.68 -8.48
N TRP A 21 1.74 13.29 -8.74
CA TRP A 21 2.85 13.61 -7.86
C TRP A 21 3.19 15.11 -7.80
N GLU A 22 2.98 15.86 -8.89
CA GLU A 22 3.14 17.32 -8.88
C GLU A 22 2.07 17.98 -8.00
N GLU A 23 0.82 17.55 -8.11
CA GLU A 23 -0.26 18.05 -7.25
C GLU A 23 -0.03 17.71 -5.77
N ILE A 24 0.37 16.47 -5.48
CA ILE A 24 0.70 16.02 -4.12
C ILE A 24 1.88 16.83 -3.54
N ARG A 25 2.85 17.23 -4.38
CA ARG A 25 3.97 18.07 -3.93
C ARG A 25 3.53 19.47 -3.50
N LEU A 26 2.47 20.01 -4.10
CA LEU A 26 1.90 21.31 -3.75
C LEU A 26 1.04 21.26 -2.48
N GLU A 27 0.73 20.06 -1.98
CA GLU A 27 -0.10 19.86 -0.81
C GLU A 27 0.70 20.13 0.49
N GLU A 28 0.35 21.20 1.20
CA GLU A 28 1.07 21.62 2.42
C GLU A 28 0.85 20.65 3.60
N ASP A 29 -0.34 20.04 3.69
CA ASP A 29 -0.66 19.08 4.75
C ASP A 29 -0.24 17.65 4.38
N ARG A 30 0.99 17.32 4.75
CA ARG A 30 1.57 15.98 4.53
C ARG A 30 0.87 14.87 5.32
N ARG A 31 0.12 15.20 6.39
CA ARG A 31 -0.61 14.21 7.20
C ARG A 31 -1.96 13.84 6.61
N LYS A 32 -2.45 14.65 5.66
CA LYS A 32 -3.69 14.38 4.92
C LYS A 32 -3.70 12.99 4.27
N VAL A 33 -2.54 12.49 3.86
CA VAL A 33 -2.37 11.12 3.31
C VAL A 33 -2.99 10.03 4.20
N PHE A 34 -2.91 10.17 5.52
CA PHE A 34 -3.39 9.14 6.45
C PHE A 34 -4.92 9.05 6.43
N THR A 35 -5.57 10.19 6.64
CA THR A 35 -7.03 10.27 6.81
C THR A 35 -7.78 10.30 5.49
N ALA A 36 -7.18 10.87 4.43
CA ALA A 36 -7.80 10.99 3.13
C ALA A 36 -7.57 9.76 2.23
N PHE A 37 -6.46 9.02 2.43
CA PHE A 37 -6.07 7.95 1.51
C PHE A 37 -5.78 6.61 2.20
N VAL A 38 -4.76 6.54 3.05
CA VAL A 38 -4.25 5.26 3.59
C VAL A 38 -5.30 4.53 4.44
N TYR A 39 -5.89 5.18 5.44
CA TYR A 39 -6.88 4.51 6.31
C TYR A 39 -8.15 4.09 5.56
N PRO A 40 -8.75 4.93 4.69
CA PRO A 40 -9.86 4.50 3.84
C PRO A 40 -9.52 3.30 2.95
N MET A 41 -8.34 3.31 2.30
CA MET A 41 -7.93 2.20 1.41
C MET A 41 -7.71 0.90 2.18
N ILE A 42 -7.09 0.94 3.37
CA ILE A 42 -6.93 -0.24 4.23
C ILE A 42 -8.31 -0.80 4.63
N GLY A 43 -9.25 0.07 4.99
CA GLY A 43 -10.62 -0.34 5.30
C GLY A 43 -11.31 -1.03 4.13
N LEU A 44 -11.18 -0.48 2.92
CA LEU A 44 -11.71 -1.10 1.69
C LEU A 44 -11.05 -2.46 1.40
N CYS A 45 -9.72 -2.58 1.60
CA CYS A 45 -9.01 -3.84 1.45
C CYS A 45 -9.54 -4.90 2.44
N GLY A 46 -9.67 -4.56 3.72
CA GLY A 46 -10.22 -5.48 4.73
C GLY A 46 -11.64 -5.91 4.40
N LEU A 47 -12.50 -4.96 4.03
CA LEU A 47 -13.90 -5.22 3.65
C LEU A 47 -13.99 -6.12 2.42
N SER A 48 -13.16 -5.90 1.41
CA SER A 48 -13.14 -6.73 0.20
C SER A 48 -12.80 -8.20 0.50
N VAL A 49 -11.79 -8.44 1.34
CA VAL A 49 -11.35 -9.79 1.74
C VAL A 49 -12.40 -10.46 2.61
N PHE A 50 -13.04 -9.69 3.50
CA PHE A 50 -14.13 -10.18 4.32
C PHE A 50 -15.29 -10.67 3.45
N ILE A 51 -15.74 -9.85 2.49
CA ILE A 51 -16.83 -10.22 1.57
C ILE A 51 -16.44 -11.42 0.71
N GLY A 52 -15.26 -11.43 0.10
CA GLY A 52 -14.85 -12.57 -0.73
C GLY A 52 -14.67 -13.87 0.08
N SER A 53 -14.23 -13.77 1.33
CA SER A 53 -14.16 -14.95 2.22
C SER A 53 -15.56 -15.50 2.55
N LEU A 54 -16.56 -14.64 2.73
CA LEU A 54 -17.95 -15.06 2.94
C LEU A 54 -18.59 -15.64 1.67
N LEU A 55 -18.28 -15.09 0.49
CA LEU A 55 -18.77 -15.62 -0.78
C LEU A 55 -18.22 -17.01 -1.08
N THR A 56 -16.98 -17.30 -0.68
CA THR A 56 -16.32 -18.59 -0.92
C THR A 56 -16.71 -19.66 0.11
N MET A 57 -16.80 -19.31 1.39
CA MET A 57 -17.11 -20.26 2.48
C MET A 57 -18.60 -20.38 2.83
N GLY A 58 -19.45 -19.49 2.28
CA GLY A 58 -20.87 -19.47 2.53
C GLY A 58 -21.28 -18.73 3.82
N TRP A 59 -22.56 -18.33 3.86
CA TRP A 59 -23.13 -17.43 4.88
C TRP A 59 -23.69 -18.17 6.11
N GLY A 60 -23.65 -19.51 6.13
CA GLY A 60 -24.47 -20.32 7.04
C GLY A 60 -23.82 -20.73 8.37
N GLY A 61 -22.50 -20.54 8.55
CA GLY A 61 -21.76 -21.10 9.68
C GLY A 61 -21.01 -20.07 10.52
N PRO A 62 -20.99 -20.16 11.87
CA PRO A 62 -20.14 -19.31 12.72
C PRO A 62 -18.65 -19.40 12.36
N GLN A 63 -18.21 -20.57 11.86
CA GLN A 63 -16.83 -20.82 11.43
C GLN A 63 -16.43 -19.99 10.19
N SER A 64 -17.34 -19.79 9.21
CA SER A 64 -17.02 -18.99 8.03
C SER A 64 -16.88 -17.52 8.38
N PHE A 65 -17.69 -17.03 9.31
CA PHE A 65 -17.58 -15.67 9.84
C PHE A 65 -16.29 -15.45 10.63
N GLN A 66 -15.92 -16.38 11.52
CA GLN A 66 -14.65 -16.34 12.26
C GLN A 66 -13.44 -16.34 11.32
N TYR A 67 -13.45 -17.19 10.30
CA TYR A 67 -12.41 -17.22 9.28
C TYR A 67 -12.32 -15.88 8.53
N ALA A 68 -13.44 -15.36 8.03
CA ALA A 68 -13.49 -14.09 7.31
C ALA A 68 -13.01 -12.91 8.17
N MET A 69 -13.40 -12.86 9.45
CA MET A 69 -12.91 -11.86 10.40
C MET A 69 -11.40 -11.95 10.59
N THR A 70 -10.88 -13.15 10.82
CA THR A 70 -9.45 -13.39 11.03
C THR A 70 -8.63 -12.94 9.82
N ARG A 71 -9.07 -13.28 8.61
CA ARG A 71 -8.44 -12.87 7.35
C ARG A 71 -8.48 -11.35 7.16
N CYS A 72 -9.63 -10.72 7.42
CA CYS A 72 -9.80 -9.27 7.35
C CYS A 72 -8.82 -8.56 8.32
N CYS A 73 -8.74 -9.02 9.56
CA CYS A 73 -7.81 -8.51 10.56
C CYS A 73 -6.35 -8.68 10.12
N ALA A 74 -5.98 -9.86 9.60
CA ALA A 74 -4.64 -10.10 9.08
C ALA A 74 -4.25 -9.10 7.99
N VAL A 75 -5.15 -8.84 7.03
CA VAL A 75 -4.93 -7.87 5.95
C VAL A 75 -4.80 -6.45 6.49
N ALA A 76 -5.67 -6.04 7.40
CA ALA A 76 -5.64 -4.70 7.98
C ALA A 76 -4.34 -4.44 8.74
N VAL A 77 -3.93 -5.39 9.59
CA VAL A 77 -2.67 -5.31 10.35
C VAL A 77 -1.46 -5.33 9.42
N ALA A 78 -1.47 -6.19 8.39
CA ALA A 78 -0.42 -6.29 7.40
C ALA A 78 -0.23 -4.99 6.60
N LEU A 79 -1.31 -4.41 6.09
CA LEU A 79 -1.24 -3.17 5.33
C LEU A 79 -0.88 -1.98 6.21
N PHE A 80 -1.43 -1.88 7.41
CA PHE A 80 -1.12 -0.80 8.35
C PHE A 80 0.34 -0.88 8.83
N GLY A 81 0.73 -2.02 9.40
CA GLY A 81 2.09 -2.25 9.90
C GLY A 81 3.13 -2.23 8.77
N GLY A 82 2.82 -2.87 7.65
CA GLY A 82 3.67 -2.90 6.45
C GLY A 82 3.90 -1.51 5.86
N TYR A 83 2.87 -0.65 5.84
CA TYR A 83 3.00 0.74 5.41
C TYR A 83 3.98 1.55 6.29
N PHE A 84 3.80 1.54 7.62
CA PHE A 84 4.68 2.29 8.51
C PHE A 84 6.10 1.73 8.52
N LEU A 85 6.25 0.41 8.48
CA LEU A 85 7.56 -0.24 8.37
C LEU A 85 8.25 0.13 7.05
N ALA A 86 7.52 0.08 5.93
CA ALA A 86 8.07 0.46 4.63
C ALA A 86 8.50 1.94 4.62
N ALA A 87 7.66 2.86 5.09
CA ALA A 87 8.00 4.28 5.16
C ALA A 87 9.25 4.54 6.03
N TYR A 88 9.36 3.85 7.16
CA TYR A 88 10.55 3.94 8.02
C TYR A 88 11.81 3.41 7.31
N LEU A 89 11.74 2.23 6.68
CA LEU A 89 12.87 1.65 5.96
C LEU A 89 13.30 2.52 4.78
N ILE A 90 12.35 3.04 3.99
CA ILE A 90 12.64 3.95 2.87
C ILE A 90 13.37 5.20 3.38
N ASN A 91 12.94 5.78 4.50
CA ASN A 91 13.58 6.95 5.09
C ASN A 91 15.01 6.62 5.56
N VAL A 92 15.20 5.52 6.29
CA VAL A 92 16.53 5.07 6.74
C VAL A 92 17.47 4.83 5.55
N MET A 93 16.97 4.20 4.48
CA MET A 93 17.73 3.95 3.26
C MET A 93 18.08 5.26 2.53
N GLY A 94 17.12 6.18 2.41
CA GLY A 94 17.34 7.49 1.79
C GLY A 94 18.40 8.32 2.53
N VAL A 95 18.34 8.36 3.86
CA VAL A 95 19.33 9.07 4.69
C VAL A 95 20.70 8.42 4.59
N ARG A 96 20.80 7.09 4.77
CA ARG A 96 22.08 6.38 4.83
C ARG A 96 22.78 6.27 3.47
N TRP A 97 22.04 5.98 2.42
CA TRP A 97 22.62 5.66 1.11
C TRP A 97 22.56 6.82 0.12
N MET A 98 21.62 7.75 0.28
CA MET A 98 21.43 8.86 -0.67
C MET A 98 21.66 10.24 -0.07
N ARG A 99 22.07 10.30 1.22
CA ARG A 99 22.32 11.55 1.95
C ARG A 99 21.13 12.51 1.88
N MET A 100 19.92 11.97 1.79
CA MET A 100 18.69 12.77 1.86
C MET A 100 18.49 13.27 3.29
N PRO A 101 17.87 14.46 3.48
CA PRO A 101 17.49 14.90 4.80
C PRO A 101 16.48 13.93 5.41
N ASP A 102 16.58 13.69 6.72
CA ASP A 102 15.59 12.91 7.45
C ASP A 102 14.26 13.66 7.47
N GLN A 103 13.28 13.15 6.71
CA GLN A 103 11.96 13.75 6.55
C GLN A 103 10.89 12.67 6.55
N LEU A 104 10.74 11.99 7.68
CA LEU A 104 9.77 10.91 7.85
C LEU A 104 8.34 11.27 7.38
N PRO A 105 7.76 12.47 7.66
CA PRO A 105 6.42 12.80 7.18
C PRO A 105 6.30 12.85 5.65
N LEU A 106 7.37 13.28 4.95
CA LEU A 106 7.38 13.32 3.48
C LEU A 106 7.48 11.90 2.91
N VAL A 107 8.30 11.05 3.52
CA VAL A 107 8.44 9.64 3.12
C VAL A 107 7.16 8.86 3.41
N GLN A 108 6.46 9.17 4.49
CA GLN A 108 5.14 8.59 4.80
C GLN A 108 4.08 9.00 3.77
N GLN A 109 4.05 10.28 3.36
CA GLN A 109 3.18 10.75 2.28
C GLN A 109 3.49 10.03 0.96
N PHE A 110 4.77 9.95 0.61
CA PHE A 110 5.25 9.23 -0.55
C PHE A 110 4.83 7.75 -0.52
N ALA A 111 5.16 7.03 0.55
CA ALA A 111 4.85 5.61 0.68
C ALA A 111 3.33 5.35 0.64
N GLY A 112 2.53 6.25 1.21
CA GLY A 112 1.08 6.09 1.30
C GLY A 112 0.43 6.12 -0.08
N TYR A 113 0.76 7.12 -0.89
CA TYR A 113 0.27 7.22 -2.26
C TYR A 113 0.90 6.18 -3.19
N ALA A 114 2.17 5.80 -2.97
CA ALA A 114 2.83 4.76 -3.76
C ALA A 114 2.20 3.36 -3.59
N LEU A 115 1.56 3.08 -2.44
CA LEU A 115 0.84 1.83 -2.19
C LEU A 115 -0.49 1.70 -2.94
N VAL A 116 -0.92 2.70 -3.71
CA VAL A 116 -2.21 2.69 -4.43
C VAL A 116 -2.44 1.41 -5.25
N VAL A 117 -1.42 0.93 -5.97
CA VAL A 117 -1.52 -0.29 -6.78
C VAL A 117 -1.70 -1.50 -5.87
N VAL A 118 -0.94 -1.58 -4.78
CA VAL A 118 -1.04 -2.67 -3.80
C VAL A 118 -2.45 -2.72 -3.21
N PHE A 119 -3.01 -1.57 -2.83
CA PHE A 119 -4.36 -1.51 -2.28
C PHE A 119 -5.42 -1.94 -3.29
N LEU A 120 -5.36 -1.45 -4.52
CA LEU A 120 -6.34 -1.81 -5.54
C LEU A 120 -6.29 -3.27 -5.92
N LEU A 121 -5.08 -3.82 -6.08
CA LEU A 121 -4.92 -5.24 -6.34
C LEU A 121 -5.42 -6.07 -5.17
N ARG A 122 -5.19 -5.63 -3.92
CA ARG A 122 -5.72 -6.32 -2.75
C ARG A 122 -7.25 -6.28 -2.69
N ILE A 123 -7.88 -5.18 -3.11
CA ILE A 123 -9.33 -5.07 -3.22
C ILE A 123 -9.89 -6.06 -4.25
N VAL A 124 -9.29 -6.10 -5.45
CA VAL A 124 -9.71 -7.00 -6.53
C VAL A 124 -9.51 -8.46 -6.13
N LEU A 125 -8.33 -8.81 -5.63
CA LEU A 125 -8.02 -10.17 -5.18
C LEU A 125 -8.82 -10.61 -3.95
N GLY A 126 -9.21 -9.66 -3.10
CA GLY A 126 -10.06 -9.92 -1.94
C GLY A 126 -11.41 -10.49 -2.35
N ILE A 127 -11.95 -10.07 -3.50
CA ILE A 127 -13.24 -10.53 -4.05
C ILE A 127 -13.05 -11.68 -5.03
N LEU A 128 -12.03 -11.58 -5.91
CA LEU A 128 -11.77 -12.50 -7.00
C LEU A 128 -10.35 -13.08 -6.88
N PRO A 129 -10.13 -14.13 -6.07
CA PRO A 129 -8.80 -14.68 -5.80
C PRO A 129 -8.14 -15.33 -7.03
N ASP A 130 -8.93 -15.75 -8.03
CA ASP A 130 -8.44 -16.47 -9.22
C ASP A 130 -7.53 -15.63 -10.14
N PHE A 131 -7.56 -14.29 -10.02
CA PHE A 131 -6.77 -13.38 -10.86
C PHE A 131 -5.37 -13.08 -10.31
N GLN A 132 -4.83 -13.92 -9.43
CA GLN A 132 -3.52 -13.72 -8.81
C GLN A 132 -2.38 -13.48 -9.83
N ILE A 133 -2.38 -14.19 -10.96
CA ILE A 133 -1.36 -14.02 -12.01
C ILE A 133 -1.42 -12.62 -12.60
N ILE A 134 -2.63 -12.13 -12.89
CA ILE A 134 -2.85 -10.77 -13.42
C ILE A 134 -2.43 -9.73 -12.39
N ALA A 135 -2.76 -9.95 -11.12
CA ALA A 135 -2.36 -9.03 -10.06
C ALA A 135 -0.83 -8.93 -9.94
N ILE A 136 -0.08 -10.03 -10.04
CA ILE A 136 1.39 -10.00 -10.04
C ILE A 136 1.93 -9.17 -11.22
N LEU A 137 1.34 -9.32 -12.41
CA LEU A 137 1.73 -8.53 -13.58
C LEU A 137 1.48 -7.03 -13.35
N LEU A 138 0.29 -6.67 -12.83
CA LEU A 138 -0.06 -5.27 -12.54
C LEU A 138 0.75 -4.70 -11.37
N GLN A 139 1.23 -5.55 -10.46
CA GLN A 139 2.04 -5.14 -9.30
C GLN A 139 3.31 -4.40 -9.73
N PHE A 140 3.88 -4.74 -10.90
CA PHE A 140 5.04 -4.04 -11.46
C PHE A 140 4.77 -2.55 -11.76
N TYR A 141 3.52 -2.15 -11.94
CA TYR A 141 3.15 -0.75 -12.11
C TYR A 141 3.52 0.10 -10.88
N THR A 142 3.62 -0.52 -9.70
CA THR A 142 4.13 0.15 -8.49
C THR A 142 5.52 0.74 -8.72
N VAL A 143 6.37 0.08 -9.51
CA VAL A 143 7.72 0.58 -9.85
C VAL A 143 7.65 1.90 -10.61
N TYR A 144 6.71 2.01 -11.55
CA TYR A 144 6.50 3.23 -12.31
C TYR A 144 5.98 4.38 -11.44
N ILE A 145 5.01 4.11 -10.56
CA ILE A 145 4.51 5.13 -9.62
C ILE A 145 5.62 5.63 -8.69
N VAL A 146 6.42 4.71 -8.13
CA VAL A 146 7.56 5.03 -7.27
C VAL A 146 8.60 5.83 -8.04
N TRP A 147 8.88 5.48 -9.30
CA TRP A 147 9.82 6.20 -10.15
C TRP A 147 9.41 7.65 -10.33
N GLU A 148 8.18 7.89 -10.76
CA GLU A 148 7.64 9.25 -10.98
C GLU A 148 7.62 10.07 -9.69
N GLY A 149 7.26 9.47 -8.56
CA GLY A 149 7.21 10.15 -7.27
C GLY A 149 8.59 10.42 -6.67
N SER A 150 9.56 9.52 -6.89
CA SER A 150 10.95 9.74 -6.45
C SER A 150 11.59 10.95 -7.12
N ALA A 151 11.25 11.19 -8.39
CA ALA A 151 11.72 12.35 -9.15
C ALA A 151 11.02 13.65 -8.73
N ARG A 152 9.67 13.62 -8.60
CA ARG A 152 8.87 14.84 -8.41
C ARG A 152 8.74 15.28 -6.95
N LEU A 153 8.44 14.34 -6.06
CA LEU A 153 8.19 14.61 -4.65
C LEU A 153 9.49 14.61 -3.84
N LEU A 154 10.29 13.56 -3.98
CA LEU A 154 11.53 13.39 -3.21
C LEU A 154 12.76 14.03 -3.86
N ARG A 155 12.69 14.42 -5.15
CA ARG A 155 13.78 15.04 -5.92
C ARG A 155 15.10 14.27 -5.82
N VAL A 156 15.02 12.94 -5.89
CA VAL A 156 16.19 12.06 -5.87
C VAL A 156 17.05 12.30 -7.11
N THR A 157 18.37 12.36 -6.94
CA THR A 157 19.33 12.54 -8.04
C THR A 157 19.24 11.42 -9.09
N ASP A 158 19.31 11.76 -10.37
CA ASP A 158 19.15 10.79 -11.48
C ASP A 158 20.12 9.60 -11.40
N ALA A 159 21.35 9.81 -10.94
CA ALA A 159 22.39 8.77 -10.82
C ALA A 159 22.06 7.66 -9.79
N SER A 160 21.22 7.94 -8.80
CA SER A 160 20.78 6.97 -7.79
C SER A 160 19.29 6.61 -7.91
N ARG A 161 18.52 7.32 -8.77
CA ARG A 161 17.07 7.16 -8.90
C ARG A 161 16.66 5.72 -9.18
N LEU A 162 17.30 5.05 -10.14
CA LEU A 162 16.96 3.67 -10.49
C LEU A 162 17.14 2.71 -9.31
N ARG A 163 18.24 2.85 -8.58
CA ARG A 163 18.51 2.05 -7.38
C ARG A 163 17.51 2.35 -6.27
N PHE A 164 17.18 3.63 -6.06
CA PHE A 164 16.17 4.04 -5.08
C PHE A 164 14.81 3.44 -5.39
N THR A 165 14.34 3.60 -6.62
CA THR A 165 13.05 3.14 -7.07
C THR A 165 12.91 1.64 -6.89
N LEU A 166 13.86 0.86 -7.42
CA LEU A 166 13.80 -0.61 -7.31
C LEU A 166 13.76 -1.06 -5.85
N MET A 167 14.66 -0.52 -5.02
CA MET A 167 14.69 -0.85 -3.59
C MET A 167 13.39 -0.47 -2.89
N THR A 168 12.87 0.73 -3.16
CA THR A 168 11.66 1.25 -2.52
C THR A 168 10.43 0.46 -2.93
N SER A 169 10.30 0.10 -4.21
CA SER A 169 9.23 -0.76 -4.69
C SER A 169 9.28 -2.13 -4.03
N VAL A 170 10.47 -2.74 -3.89
CA VAL A 170 10.62 -4.02 -3.17
C VAL A 170 10.18 -3.87 -1.72
N VAL A 171 10.63 -2.83 -1.01
CA VAL A 171 10.25 -2.58 0.38
C VAL A 171 8.73 -2.39 0.55
N LEU A 172 8.10 -1.60 -0.32
CA LEU A 172 6.63 -1.37 -0.29
C LEU A 172 5.83 -2.65 -0.52
N ILE A 173 6.35 -3.58 -1.31
CA ILE A 173 5.69 -4.85 -1.66
C ILE A 173 5.94 -5.90 -0.58
N VAL A 174 7.19 -6.02 -0.10
CA VAL A 174 7.61 -7.07 0.83
C VAL A 174 7.16 -6.78 2.25
N CYS A 175 7.18 -5.53 2.71
CA CYS A 175 6.83 -5.21 4.10
C CYS A 175 5.41 -5.69 4.49
N PRO A 176 4.34 -5.40 3.73
CA PRO A 176 3.02 -5.94 4.03
C PRO A 176 2.99 -7.47 4.00
N MET A 177 3.67 -8.12 3.05
CA MET A 177 3.72 -9.59 2.96
C MET A 177 4.39 -10.24 4.18
N VAL A 178 5.49 -9.66 4.67
CA VAL A 178 6.20 -10.17 5.86
C VAL A 178 5.31 -10.04 7.10
N ILE A 179 4.64 -8.90 7.29
CA ILE A 179 3.74 -8.72 8.44
C ILE A 179 2.54 -9.66 8.34
N GLU A 180 1.96 -9.84 7.15
CA GLU A 180 0.86 -10.78 6.94
C GLU A 180 1.27 -12.21 7.27
N TRP A 181 2.45 -12.64 6.81
CA TRP A 181 2.98 -13.97 7.10
C TRP A 181 3.18 -14.18 8.60
N ILE A 182 3.85 -13.25 9.28
CA ILE A 182 4.05 -13.31 10.74
C ILE A 182 2.72 -13.40 11.48
N PHE A 183 1.73 -12.59 11.09
CA PHE A 183 0.43 -12.58 11.74
C PHE A 183 -0.32 -13.90 11.55
N ASN A 184 -0.27 -14.48 10.36
CA ASN A 184 -0.90 -15.77 10.06
C ASN A 184 -0.25 -16.90 10.86
N GLU A 185 1.08 -16.95 10.94
CA GLU A 185 1.81 -17.93 11.75
C GLU A 185 1.45 -17.81 13.24
N LEU A 186 1.43 -16.60 13.78
CA LEU A 186 1.01 -16.37 15.16
C LEU A 186 -0.42 -16.87 15.41
N THR A 187 -1.33 -16.60 14.47
CA THR A 187 -2.72 -17.05 14.58
C THR A 187 -2.83 -18.58 14.60
N VAL A 188 -2.00 -19.29 13.83
CA VAL A 188 -1.95 -20.76 13.84
C VAL A 188 -1.38 -21.31 15.14
N VAL A 189 -0.39 -20.64 15.73
CA VAL A 189 0.22 -21.09 17.01
C VAL A 189 -0.70 -20.84 18.22
N LEU A 190 -1.51 -19.78 18.17
CA LEU A 190 -2.38 -19.36 19.27
C LEU A 190 -3.75 -20.06 19.30
N ASN A 191 -4.10 -20.83 18.26
CA ASN A 191 -5.41 -21.47 18.09
C ASN A 191 -5.28 -23.00 18.09
#